data_AF-A0A9D1P4P0-F1
#
_entry.id   AF-A0A9D1P4P0-F1
#
_cell.length_a   1.000
_cell.length_b   1.000
_cell.length_c   1.000
_cell.angle_alpha   90.00
_cell.angle_beta   90.00
_cell.angle_gamma   90.00
#
_symmetry.space_group_name_H-M   'P 1'
#
loop_
_entity.id
_entity.type
_entity.pdbx_description
1 polymer ?
#
loop_
_entity_poly.entity_id
_entity_poly.type
_entity_poly.pdbx_seq_one_letter_code
_entity_poly.pdbx_strand_id
1 'polypeptide(L)'
;MRAKMGCLAKLLLTGLITTMVRIAGQLSLPAGEQTVLAPSVFAQNGTMPLVFTIYGLFAYTGIAALFLLIRRRMGGSRLSQGLKYGLSCCAVWVVYLWEPLPHVAPLDRITYPLADGLALIAMGLCLGWLLGIPGQKASQPRGSIPWVPALAIAGCFLAGRLFQYCLIGIYSSFDAKIVETLLWCLITGLTTGGTMAWLNRYVGANGRLRRALALGGLLFGVDLALFNFFMPLVFAADIPDLIARTLIDVCCVTIGCLSFPAPESILA
;
A
#
# COMPACT_ATOMS: atom_id res chain seq x y z
N MET A 1 8.37 -5.47 -29.59
CA MET A 1 9.17 -4.49 -28.82
C MET A 1 8.40 -3.18 -28.57
N ARG A 2 7.83 -2.51 -29.59
CA ARG A 2 7.01 -1.28 -29.46
C ARG A 2 5.89 -1.33 -28.41
N ALA A 3 5.11 -2.41 -28.35
CA ALA A 3 3.99 -2.52 -27.39
C ALA A 3 4.44 -2.57 -25.93
N LYS A 4 5.60 -3.18 -25.64
CA LYS A 4 6.18 -3.22 -24.28
C LYS A 4 6.70 -1.83 -23.89
N MET A 5 7.34 -1.13 -24.83
CA MET A 5 7.83 0.24 -24.65
C MET A 5 6.70 1.24 -24.40
N GLY A 6 5.57 1.10 -25.11
CA GLY A 6 4.38 1.91 -24.87
C GLY A 6 3.71 1.65 -23.52
N CYS A 7 3.81 0.43 -22.97
CA CYS A 7 3.30 0.12 -21.64
C CYS A 7 4.17 0.76 -20.54
N LEU A 8 5.49 0.65 -20.67
CA LEU A 8 6.44 1.24 -19.73
C LEU A 8 6.30 2.77 -19.69
N ALA A 9 6.22 3.43 -20.85
CA ALA A 9 6.02 4.87 -20.95
C ALA A 9 4.74 5.34 -20.22
N LYS A 10 3.64 4.59 -20.34
CA LYS A 10 2.39 4.89 -19.62
C LYS A 10 2.52 4.75 -18.10
N LEU A 11 3.28 3.76 -17.62
CA LEU A 11 3.55 3.58 -16.19
C LEU A 11 4.45 4.69 -15.64
N LEU A 12 5.49 5.09 -16.39
CA LEU A 12 6.35 6.21 -16.03
C LEU A 12 5.57 7.52 -16.00
N LEU A 13 4.73 7.78 -17.00
CA LEU A 13 3.85 8.95 -17.03
C LEU A 13 2.89 8.96 -15.83
N THR A 14 2.31 7.80 -15.49
CA THR A 14 1.47 7.66 -14.30
C THR A 14 2.24 8.00 -13.04
N GLY A 15 3.43 7.41 -12.84
CA GLY A 15 4.26 7.68 -11.66
C GLY A 15 4.68 9.14 -11.55
N LEU A 16 4.98 9.79 -12.69
CA LEU A 16 5.30 11.22 -12.75
C LEU A 16 4.11 12.08 -12.31
N ILE A 17 2.93 11.84 -12.89
CA ILE A 17 1.71 12.59 -12.53
C ILE A 17 1.39 12.40 -11.05
N THR A 18 1.45 11.16 -10.54
CA THR A 18 1.22 10.87 -9.12
C THR A 18 2.20 11.60 -8.22
N THR A 19 3.49 11.62 -8.58
CA THR A 19 4.53 12.36 -7.84
C THR A 19 4.23 13.86 -7.82
N MET A 20 3.86 14.45 -8.96
CA MET A 20 3.50 15.86 -9.05
C MET A 20 2.28 16.20 -8.18
N VAL A 21 1.23 15.37 -8.24
CA VAL A 21 0.03 15.54 -7.40
C VAL A 21 0.38 15.44 -5.93
N ARG A 22 1.24 14.47 -5.54
CA ARG A 22 1.68 14.32 -4.16
C ARG A 22 2.45 15.54 -3.65
N ILE A 23 3.38 16.05 -4.45
CA ILE A 23 4.16 17.25 -4.12
C ILE A 23 3.26 18.47 -4.01
N ALA A 24 2.37 18.69 -4.99
CA ALA A 24 1.41 19.78 -4.96
C ALA A 24 0.48 19.71 -3.73
N GLY A 25 0.01 18.51 -3.40
CA GLY A 25 -0.78 18.24 -2.20
C GLY A 25 -0.01 18.57 -0.92
N GLN A 26 1.27 18.18 -0.83
CA GLN A 26 2.09 18.49 0.34
C GLN A 26 2.31 19.99 0.52
N LEU A 27 2.60 20.71 -0.58
CA LEU A 27 2.88 22.14 -0.55
C LEU A 27 1.63 22.97 -0.22
N SER A 28 0.44 22.42 -0.50
CA SER A 28 -0.84 23.09 -0.24
C SER A 28 -1.34 22.91 1.20
N LEU A 29 -0.73 22.00 1.97
CA LEU A 29 -1.17 21.66 3.32
C LEU A 29 -0.14 22.12 4.35
N PRO A 30 -0.60 22.61 5.52
CA PRO A 30 0.31 22.98 6.59
C PRO A 30 1.06 21.75 7.11
N ALA A 31 2.37 21.88 7.34
CA ALA A 31 3.17 20.85 7.96
C ALA A 31 3.05 20.92 9.49
N GLY A 32 2.95 19.78 10.16
CA GLY A 32 3.14 19.70 11.59
C GLY A 32 4.61 19.89 11.99
N GLU A 33 4.83 20.39 13.19
CA GLU A 33 6.18 20.45 13.77
C GLU A 33 6.40 19.23 14.68
N GLN A 34 7.53 18.55 14.50
CA GLN A 34 7.98 17.47 15.36
C GLN A 34 9.48 17.62 15.62
N THR A 35 9.92 17.27 16.84
CA THR A 35 11.31 17.39 17.28
C THR A 35 11.91 16.06 17.73
N VAL A 36 11.18 14.96 17.54
CA VAL A 36 11.53 13.63 18.05
C VAL A 36 12.57 12.95 17.17
N LEU A 37 12.36 12.95 15.86
CA LEU A 37 13.33 12.41 14.90
C LEU A 37 14.15 13.54 14.27
N ALA A 38 15.46 13.34 14.24
CA ALA A 38 16.36 14.25 13.55
C ALA A 38 16.07 14.25 12.03
N PRO A 39 16.22 15.40 11.35
CA PRO A 39 16.08 15.47 9.89
C PRO A 39 17.12 14.58 9.19
N SER A 40 16.75 14.00 8.04
CA SER A 40 17.68 13.22 7.21
C SER A 40 18.84 14.06 6.66
N VAL A 41 19.88 13.41 6.13
CA VAL A 41 20.96 14.10 5.39
C VAL A 41 20.40 14.91 4.22
N PHE A 42 19.35 14.42 3.56
CA PHE A 42 18.69 15.11 2.45
C PHE A 42 17.92 16.36 2.89
N ALA A 43 17.33 16.31 4.09
CA ALA A 43 16.68 17.47 4.69
C ALA A 43 17.72 18.54 5.06
N GLN A 44 18.82 18.12 5.69
CA GLN A 44 19.87 19.02 6.17
C GLN A 44 20.61 19.72 5.03
N ASN A 45 20.87 19.03 3.92
CA ASN A 45 21.59 19.59 2.77
C ASN A 45 20.68 20.23 1.70
N GLY A 46 19.37 20.31 1.95
CA GLY A 46 18.39 20.93 1.04
C GLY A 46 18.05 20.12 -0.23
N THR A 47 18.52 18.87 -0.36
CA THR A 47 18.26 18.03 -1.55
C THR A 47 16.96 17.22 -1.46
N MET A 48 16.24 17.28 -0.34
CA MET A 48 15.00 16.55 -0.10
C MET A 48 14.01 16.62 -1.28
N PRO A 49 13.70 17.79 -1.89
CA PRO A 49 12.73 17.84 -3.00
C PRO A 49 13.17 17.00 -4.21
N LEU A 50 14.46 16.98 -4.53
CA LEU A 50 15.02 16.21 -5.64
C LEU A 50 14.91 14.71 -5.38
N VAL A 51 15.39 14.25 -4.22
CA VAL A 51 15.38 12.82 -3.87
C VAL A 51 13.96 12.31 -3.72
N PHE A 52 13.07 13.10 -3.14
CA PHE A 52 11.64 12.78 -3.04
C PHE A 52 10.98 12.67 -4.41
N THR A 53 11.34 13.53 -5.37
CA THR A 53 10.82 13.45 -6.75
C THR A 53 11.31 12.18 -7.45
N ILE A 54 12.61 11.88 -7.34
CA ILE A 54 13.21 10.69 -7.96
C ILE A 54 12.59 9.42 -7.35
N TYR A 55 12.58 9.32 -6.02
CA TYR A 55 12.02 8.18 -5.32
C TYR A 55 10.51 8.04 -5.57
N GLY A 56 9.76 9.15 -5.51
CA GLY A 56 8.33 9.18 -5.81
C GLY A 56 8.03 8.64 -7.20
N LEU A 57 8.80 9.05 -8.23
CA LEU A 57 8.63 8.55 -9.59
C LEU A 57 8.76 7.02 -9.62
N PHE A 58 9.83 6.46 -9.03
CA PHE A 58 10.04 5.01 -9.01
C PHE A 58 9.01 4.27 -8.16
N ALA A 59 8.66 4.81 -6.99
CA ALA A 59 7.70 4.22 -6.08
C ALA A 59 6.31 4.14 -6.74
N TYR A 60 5.78 5.27 -7.20
CA TYR A 60 4.46 5.30 -7.83
C TYR A 60 4.43 4.57 -9.18
N THR A 61 5.53 4.52 -9.94
CA THR A 61 5.61 3.65 -11.13
C THR A 61 5.59 2.16 -10.73
N GLY A 62 6.27 1.77 -9.65
CA GLY A 62 6.26 0.42 -9.11
C GLY A 62 4.86 -0.02 -8.68
N ILE A 63 4.19 0.81 -7.87
CA ILE A 63 2.81 0.59 -7.44
C ILE A 63 1.87 0.58 -8.66
N ALA A 64 2.05 1.47 -9.64
CA ALA A 64 1.27 1.45 -10.86
C ALA A 64 1.46 0.16 -11.68
N ALA A 65 2.66 -0.43 -11.68
CA ALA A 65 2.93 -1.66 -12.42
C ALA A 65 2.16 -2.86 -11.87
N LEU A 66 1.89 -2.89 -10.56
CA LEU A 66 1.10 -3.94 -9.90
C LEU A 66 -0.35 -4.00 -10.41
N PHE A 67 -0.92 -2.89 -10.90
CA PHE A 67 -2.22 -2.86 -11.59
C PHE A 67 -2.27 -3.86 -12.76
N LEU A 68 -1.15 -4.10 -13.44
CA LEU A 68 -1.07 -5.02 -14.56
C LEU A 68 -1.38 -6.47 -14.17
N LEU A 69 -1.18 -6.84 -12.89
CA LEU A 69 -1.44 -8.18 -12.36
C LEU A 69 -2.95 -8.50 -12.32
N ILE A 70 -3.78 -7.48 -12.09
CA ILE A 70 -5.21 -7.65 -11.78
C ILE A 70 -6.15 -7.03 -12.82
N ARG A 71 -5.69 -6.05 -13.62
CA ARG A 71 -6.54 -5.31 -14.59
C ARG A 71 -7.28 -6.18 -15.60
N ARG A 72 -6.72 -7.35 -15.92
CA ARG A 72 -7.31 -8.30 -16.88
C ARG A 72 -8.50 -9.08 -16.32
N ARG A 73 -8.79 -8.94 -15.03
CA ARG A 73 -9.91 -9.62 -14.36
C ARG A 73 -10.85 -8.61 -13.71
N MET A 74 -10.49 -7.32 -13.70
CA MET A 74 -11.35 -6.27 -13.15
C MET A 74 -12.44 -5.88 -14.14
N GLY A 75 -13.69 -6.15 -13.80
CA GLY A 75 -14.84 -5.69 -14.58
C GLY A 75 -15.11 -4.19 -14.43
N GLY A 76 -15.90 -3.66 -15.37
CA GLY A 76 -16.36 -2.26 -15.39
C GLY A 76 -15.69 -1.43 -16.49
N SER A 77 -15.93 -0.13 -16.47
CA SER A 77 -15.27 0.81 -17.39
C SER A 77 -13.76 0.91 -17.09
N ARG A 78 -13.00 1.41 -18.06
CA ARG A 78 -11.55 1.64 -17.92
C ARG A 78 -11.21 2.46 -16.66
N LEU A 79 -11.91 3.58 -16.46
CA LEU A 79 -11.74 4.43 -15.29
C LEU A 79 -12.17 3.73 -13.99
N SER A 80 -13.23 2.94 -14.02
CA SER A 80 -13.68 2.16 -12.85
C SER A 80 -12.63 1.14 -12.40
N GLN A 81 -11.96 0.44 -13.32
CA GLN A 81 -10.86 -0.47 -12.98
C GLN A 81 -9.74 0.27 -12.24
N GLY A 82 -9.33 1.42 -12.78
CA GLY A 82 -8.29 2.25 -12.21
C GLY A 82 -8.64 2.81 -10.83
N LEU A 83 -9.85 3.36 -10.68
CA LEU A 83 -10.36 3.88 -9.40
C LEU A 83 -10.40 2.80 -8.32
N LYS A 84 -10.94 1.62 -8.63
CA LYS A 84 -11.00 0.54 -7.65
C LYS A 84 -9.61 0.12 -7.15
N TYR A 85 -8.63 0.10 -8.04
CA TYR A 85 -7.24 -0.17 -7.68
C TYR A 85 -6.64 0.96 -6.83
N GLY A 86 -6.75 2.21 -7.29
CA GLY A 86 -6.23 3.37 -6.55
C GLY A 86 -6.85 3.51 -5.16
N LEU A 87 -8.15 3.26 -5.02
CA LEU A 87 -8.84 3.22 -3.72
C LEU A 87 -8.37 2.07 -2.82
N SER A 88 -7.98 0.93 -3.39
CA SER A 88 -7.43 -0.19 -2.63
C SER A 88 -6.07 0.16 -2.03
N CYS A 89 -5.16 0.75 -2.82
CA CYS A 89 -3.88 1.27 -2.32
C CYS A 89 -4.12 2.37 -1.29
N CYS A 90 -5.00 3.34 -1.59
CA CYS A 90 -5.32 4.46 -0.70
C CYS A 90 -5.83 3.99 0.67
N ALA A 91 -6.74 3.00 0.71
CA ALA A 91 -7.27 2.47 1.96
C ALA A 91 -6.16 1.91 2.87
N VAL A 92 -5.23 1.12 2.30
CA VAL A 92 -4.10 0.56 3.06
C VAL A 92 -3.12 1.67 3.47
N TRP A 93 -2.75 2.55 2.54
CA TRP A 93 -1.80 3.63 2.78
C TRP A 93 -2.23 4.58 3.90
N VAL A 94 -3.51 4.98 3.90
CA VAL A 94 -4.07 5.89 4.90
C VAL A 94 -4.06 5.27 6.30
N VAL A 95 -4.47 4.00 6.44
CA VAL A 95 -4.45 3.36 7.76
C VAL A 95 -3.03 3.19 8.27
N TYR A 96 -2.04 2.97 7.40
CA TYR A 96 -0.63 2.93 7.79
C TYR A 96 -0.11 4.29 8.28
N LEU A 97 -0.51 5.40 7.64
CA LEU A 97 -0.16 6.76 8.10
C LEU A 97 -0.76 7.09 9.48
N TRP A 98 -1.80 6.38 9.91
CA TRP A 98 -2.37 6.54 11.24
C TRP A 98 -1.63 5.76 12.33
N GLU A 99 -0.52 5.09 12.03
CA GLU A 99 0.28 4.42 13.06
C GLU A 99 0.66 5.42 14.16
N PRO A 100 0.35 5.13 15.44
CA PRO A 100 0.78 5.99 16.54
C PRO A 100 2.30 5.90 16.71
N LEU A 101 3.04 6.75 16.00
CA LEU A 101 4.49 6.89 16.11
C LEU A 101 4.88 8.14 16.90
N PRO A 102 5.97 8.10 17.69
CA PRO A 102 6.34 9.23 18.55
C PRO A 102 6.60 10.54 17.80
N HIS A 103 7.08 10.49 16.55
CA HIS A 103 7.37 11.68 15.75
C HIS A 103 6.18 12.24 14.97
N VAL A 104 5.04 11.55 14.91
CA VAL A 104 3.92 11.99 14.08
C VAL A 104 3.17 13.11 14.78
N ALA A 105 3.28 14.33 14.26
CA ALA A 105 2.56 15.48 14.77
C ALA A 105 1.03 15.30 14.58
N PRO A 106 0.19 15.87 15.47
CA PRO A 106 -1.26 15.72 15.36
C PRO A 106 -1.85 16.16 14.01
N LEU A 107 -1.28 17.22 13.42
CA LEU A 107 -1.73 17.76 12.13
C LEU A 107 -1.38 16.82 10.96
N ASP A 108 -0.21 16.17 11.03
CA ASP A 108 0.29 15.26 10.00
C ASP A 108 -0.56 13.99 9.87
N ARG A 109 -1.29 13.62 10.94
CA ARG A 109 -2.29 12.53 10.93
C ARG A 109 -3.46 12.80 9.97
N ILE A 110 -3.63 14.04 9.52
CA ILE A 110 -4.69 14.44 8.58
C ILE A 110 -4.07 14.85 7.25
N THR A 111 -3.03 15.69 7.27
CA THR A 111 -2.47 16.26 6.05
C THR A 111 -1.78 15.24 5.18
N TYR A 112 -1.01 14.29 5.76
CA TYR A 112 -0.39 13.22 4.97
C TYR A 112 -1.45 12.30 4.34
N PRO A 113 -2.43 11.72 5.07
CA PRO A 113 -3.48 10.92 4.45
C PRO A 113 -4.23 11.61 3.32
N LEU A 114 -4.51 12.91 3.44
CA LEU A 114 -5.19 13.68 2.40
C LEU A 114 -4.31 13.81 1.14
N ALA A 115 -3.04 14.18 1.30
CA ALA A 115 -2.15 14.37 0.16
C ALA A 115 -1.78 13.05 -0.53
N ASP A 116 -1.44 12.02 0.24
CA ASP A 116 -1.14 10.67 -0.27
C ASP A 116 -2.38 10.04 -0.90
N GLY A 117 -3.53 10.14 -0.23
CA GLY A 117 -4.79 9.61 -0.74
C GLY A 117 -5.22 10.24 -2.06
N LEU A 118 -5.10 11.56 -2.19
CA LEU A 118 -5.37 12.27 -3.45
C LEU A 118 -4.43 11.80 -4.56
N ALA A 119 -3.13 11.65 -4.27
CA ALA A 119 -2.15 11.16 -5.23
C ALA A 119 -2.47 9.74 -5.71
N LEU A 120 -2.85 8.83 -4.81
CA LEU A 120 -3.21 7.44 -5.15
C LEU A 120 -4.52 7.34 -5.94
N ILE A 121 -5.49 8.21 -5.68
CA ILE A 121 -6.72 8.30 -6.47
C ILE A 121 -6.40 8.82 -7.88
N ALA A 122 -5.57 9.87 -8.00
CA ALA A 122 -5.09 10.38 -9.28
C ALA A 122 -4.33 9.31 -10.06
N MET A 123 -3.46 8.54 -9.39
CA MET A 123 -2.77 7.38 -9.96
C MET A 123 -3.77 6.38 -10.53
N GLY A 124 -4.80 6.01 -9.75
CA GLY A 124 -5.87 5.11 -10.18
C GLY A 124 -6.59 5.60 -11.44
N LEU A 125 -6.96 6.89 -11.48
CA LEU A 125 -7.60 7.50 -12.65
C LEU A 125 -6.69 7.44 -13.89
N CYS A 126 -5.41 7.81 -13.75
CA CYS A 126 -4.42 7.74 -14.83
C CYS A 126 -4.24 6.30 -15.35
N LEU A 127 -4.14 5.32 -14.45
CA LEU A 127 -4.03 3.91 -14.81
C LEU A 127 -5.27 3.42 -15.56
N GLY A 128 -6.45 3.75 -15.07
CA GLY A 128 -7.71 3.43 -15.72
C GLY A 128 -7.75 3.99 -17.13
N TRP A 129 -7.44 5.27 -17.29
CA TRP A 129 -7.46 5.95 -18.58
C TRP A 129 -6.44 5.38 -19.58
N LEU A 130 -5.19 5.19 -19.16
CA LEU A 130 -4.07 4.80 -20.05
C LEU A 130 -3.99 3.28 -20.31
N LEU A 131 -4.34 2.48 -19.30
CA LEU A 131 -4.04 1.04 -19.23
C LEU A 131 -5.27 0.18 -18.91
N GLY A 132 -6.44 0.76 -18.65
CA GLY A 132 -7.69 0.04 -18.47
C GLY A 132 -8.16 -0.66 -19.76
N ILE A 133 -8.82 -1.80 -19.60
CA ILE A 133 -9.28 -2.64 -20.72
C ILE A 133 -10.80 -2.49 -20.83
N PRO A 134 -11.32 -1.90 -21.93
CA PRO A 134 -12.75 -1.66 -22.09
C PRO A 134 -13.50 -2.97 -22.34
N GLY A 135 -14.76 -3.03 -21.95
CA GLY A 135 -15.64 -4.16 -22.29
C GLY A 135 -15.24 -5.49 -21.64
N GLN A 136 -14.35 -5.48 -20.64
CA GLN A 136 -14.20 -6.65 -19.78
C GLN A 136 -15.52 -6.87 -19.03
N LYS A 137 -16.29 -7.87 -19.49
CA LYS A 137 -17.29 -8.50 -18.64
C LYS A 137 -16.56 -8.89 -17.37
N ALA A 138 -17.03 -8.40 -16.23
CA ALA A 138 -16.51 -8.86 -14.95
C ALA A 138 -16.46 -10.39 -15.04
N SER A 139 -15.29 -11.01 -14.87
CA SER A 139 -15.31 -12.40 -14.43
C SER A 139 -16.23 -12.38 -13.23
N GLN A 140 -17.36 -13.10 -13.29
CA GLN A 140 -18.39 -12.98 -12.26
C GLN A 140 -17.69 -12.96 -10.89
N PRO A 141 -17.97 -11.98 -10.03
CA PRO A 141 -17.32 -11.94 -8.74
C PRO A 141 -17.50 -13.32 -8.11
N ARG A 142 -16.39 -13.98 -7.78
CA ARG A 142 -16.41 -15.22 -7.02
C ARG A 142 -17.08 -14.91 -5.69
N GLY A 143 -18.40 -15.13 -5.62
CA GLY A 143 -19.23 -14.98 -4.43
C GLY A 143 -19.10 -13.63 -3.70
N SER A 144 -19.58 -13.65 -2.45
CA SER A 144 -19.38 -12.60 -1.46
C SER A 144 -17.90 -12.48 -1.06
N ILE A 145 -17.53 -11.35 -0.45
CA ILE A 145 -16.18 -11.17 0.11
C ILE A 145 -15.97 -12.25 1.19
N PRO A 146 -14.93 -13.10 1.07
CA PRO A 146 -14.70 -14.15 2.04
C PRO A 146 -14.15 -13.52 3.33
N TRP A 147 -15.05 -13.31 4.30
CA TRP A 147 -14.74 -12.63 5.56
C TRP A 147 -13.81 -13.45 6.46
N VAL A 148 -13.87 -14.79 6.41
CA VAL A 148 -12.97 -15.67 7.19
C VAL A 148 -11.49 -15.42 6.83
N PRO A 149 -11.07 -15.43 5.55
CA PRO A 149 -9.73 -15.00 5.16
C PRO A 149 -9.36 -13.57 5.54
N ALA A 150 -10.29 -12.62 5.47
CA ALA A 150 -10.03 -11.25 5.88
C ALA A 150 -9.70 -11.16 7.39
N LEU A 151 -10.46 -11.89 8.23
CA LEU A 151 -10.17 -12.00 9.66
C LEU A 151 -8.86 -12.76 9.94
N ALA A 152 -8.55 -13.79 9.15
CA ALA A 152 -7.28 -14.50 9.28
C ALA A 152 -6.07 -13.58 9.00
N ILE A 153 -6.16 -12.73 7.97
CA ILE A 153 -5.14 -11.70 7.68
C ILE A 153 -5.05 -10.70 8.83
N ALA A 154 -6.18 -10.20 9.33
CA ALA A 154 -6.19 -9.28 10.47
C ALA A 154 -5.54 -9.88 11.72
N GLY A 155 -5.86 -11.14 12.04
CA GLY A 155 -5.26 -11.89 13.14
C GLY A 155 -3.76 -12.11 12.96
N CYS A 156 -3.31 -12.50 11.77
CA CYS A 156 -1.88 -12.65 11.46
C CYS A 156 -1.13 -11.33 11.58
N PHE A 157 -1.72 -10.23 11.08
CA PHE A 157 -1.15 -8.89 11.18
C PHE A 157 -1.02 -8.44 12.64
N LEU A 158 -2.09 -8.58 13.44
CA LEU A 158 -2.06 -8.26 14.85
C LEU A 158 -0.99 -9.06 15.60
N ALA A 159 -0.91 -10.38 15.37
CA ALA A 159 0.12 -11.23 15.96
C ALA A 159 1.54 -10.80 15.56
N GLY A 160 1.74 -10.46 14.29
CA GLY A 160 3.01 -9.95 13.77
C GLY A 160 3.41 -8.62 14.40
N ARG A 161 2.45 -7.71 14.63
CA ARG A 161 2.71 -6.43 15.28
C ARG A 161 2.99 -6.58 16.78
N LEU A 162 2.27 -7.44 17.48
CA LEU A 162 2.59 -7.78 18.88
C LEU A 162 3.98 -8.42 19.00
N PHE A 163 4.36 -9.28 18.07
CA PHE A 163 5.71 -9.85 18.02
C PHE A 163 6.77 -8.76 17.84
N GLN A 164 6.56 -7.82 16.91
CA GLN A 164 7.46 -6.69 16.70
C GLN A 164 7.58 -5.79 17.93
N TYR A 165 6.48 -5.46 18.61
CA TYR A 165 6.50 -4.60 19.79
C TYR A 165 7.13 -5.30 21.00
N CYS A 166 6.74 -6.53 21.30
CA CYS A 166 7.14 -7.20 22.53
C CYS A 166 8.50 -7.89 22.46
N LEU A 167 8.94 -8.35 21.28
CA LEU A 167 10.15 -9.18 21.15
C LEU A 167 11.26 -8.53 20.33
N ILE A 168 10.93 -7.72 19.32
CA ILE A 168 11.94 -6.99 18.54
C ILE A 168 12.22 -5.61 19.15
N GLY A 169 11.19 -4.97 19.72
CA GLY A 169 11.30 -3.63 20.29
C GLY A 169 11.38 -2.55 19.20
N ILE A 170 10.53 -2.65 18.16
CA ILE A 170 10.54 -1.68 17.08
C ILE A 170 10.15 -0.27 17.54
N TYR A 171 10.65 0.75 16.83
CA TYR A 171 10.30 2.15 17.07
C TYR A 171 8.79 2.37 16.93
N SER A 172 8.14 2.64 18.06
CA SER A 172 6.67 2.74 18.17
C SER A 172 6.26 3.54 19.41
N SER A 173 4.97 3.87 19.53
CA SER A 173 4.42 4.43 20.77
C SER A 173 3.79 3.36 21.68
N PHE A 174 4.13 2.07 21.51
CA PHE A 174 3.40 0.99 22.17
C PHE A 174 3.38 1.14 23.69
N ASP A 175 4.52 1.37 24.33
CA ASP A 175 4.61 1.50 25.79
C ASP A 175 3.82 2.72 26.33
N ALA A 176 3.81 3.83 25.59
CA ALA A 176 3.15 5.06 25.99
C ALA A 176 1.65 5.09 25.65
N LYS A 177 1.23 4.35 24.62
CA LYS A 177 -0.09 4.45 23.99
C LYS A 177 -0.67 3.10 23.59
N ILE A 178 -0.55 2.10 24.47
CA ILE A 178 -0.96 0.70 24.24
C ILE A 178 -2.34 0.60 23.55
N VAL A 179 -3.36 1.27 24.11
CA VAL A 179 -4.73 1.19 23.58
C VAL A 179 -4.84 1.78 22.17
N GLU A 180 -4.23 2.95 21.91
CA GLU A 180 -4.23 3.59 20.59
C GLU A 180 -3.54 2.68 19.56
N THR A 181 -2.39 2.09 19.93
CA THR A 181 -1.63 1.19 19.07
C THR A 181 -2.35 -0.13 18.80
N LEU A 182 -3.03 -0.73 19.78
CA LEU A 182 -3.82 -1.95 19.60
C LEU A 182 -5.05 -1.70 18.72
N LEU A 183 -5.76 -0.59 18.93
CA LEU A 183 -6.87 -0.18 18.07
C LEU A 183 -6.40 0.04 16.63
N TRP A 184 -5.26 0.71 16.46
CA TRP A 184 -4.64 0.88 15.15
C TRP A 184 -4.31 -0.48 14.50
N CYS A 185 -3.69 -1.41 15.23
CA CYS A 185 -3.37 -2.75 14.71
C CYS A 185 -4.63 -3.47 14.22
N LEU A 186 -5.73 -3.38 14.97
CA LEU A 186 -7.01 -3.97 14.60
C LEU A 186 -7.59 -3.33 13.33
N ILE A 187 -7.64 -1.99 13.28
CA ILE A 187 -8.17 -1.24 12.12
C ILE A 187 -7.35 -1.52 10.87
N THR A 188 -6.03 -1.47 10.98
CA THR A 188 -5.09 -1.72 9.87
C THR A 188 -5.17 -3.16 9.41
N GLY A 189 -5.23 -4.12 10.33
CA GLY A 189 -5.40 -5.54 10.02
C GLY A 189 -6.72 -5.83 9.29
N LEU A 190 -7.84 -5.28 9.79
CA LEU A 190 -9.17 -5.43 9.16
C LEU A 190 -9.23 -4.76 7.78
N THR A 191 -8.70 -3.55 7.65
CA THR A 191 -8.64 -2.82 6.38
C THR A 191 -7.78 -3.56 5.37
N THR A 192 -6.60 -4.05 5.78
CA THR A 192 -5.72 -4.84 4.92
C THR A 192 -6.37 -6.16 4.52
N GLY A 193 -6.96 -6.89 5.48
CA GLY A 193 -7.66 -8.13 5.23
C GLY A 193 -8.85 -7.96 4.26
N GLY A 194 -9.66 -6.92 4.46
CA GLY A 194 -10.77 -6.56 3.58
C GLY A 194 -10.30 -6.20 2.17
N THR A 195 -9.25 -5.39 2.05
CA THR A 195 -8.65 -5.01 0.77
C THR A 195 -8.09 -6.22 0.04
N MET A 196 -7.34 -7.11 0.72
CA MET A 196 -6.82 -8.34 0.11
C MET A 196 -7.95 -9.31 -0.28
N ALA A 197 -9.00 -9.44 0.52
CA ALA A 197 -10.17 -10.25 0.18
C ALA A 197 -10.92 -9.69 -1.04
N TRP A 198 -10.99 -8.37 -1.17
CA TRP A 198 -11.56 -7.70 -2.33
C TRP A 198 -10.70 -7.90 -3.59
N LEU A 199 -9.37 -7.71 -3.48
CA LEU A 199 -8.39 -7.88 -4.56
C LEU A 199 -8.26 -9.33 -5.01
N ASN A 200 -8.42 -10.29 -4.11
CA ASN A 200 -8.37 -11.74 -4.38
C ASN A 200 -9.30 -12.16 -5.53
N ARG A 201 -10.41 -11.45 -5.73
CA ARG A 201 -11.37 -11.69 -6.82
C ARG A 201 -10.77 -11.43 -8.20
N TYR A 202 -9.68 -10.66 -8.29
CA TYR A 202 -9.03 -10.25 -9.53
C TYR A 202 -7.65 -10.88 -9.72
N VAL A 203 -7.18 -11.71 -8.79
CA VAL A 203 -5.89 -12.40 -8.91
C VAL A 203 -6.06 -13.76 -9.63
N GLY A 204 -4.98 -14.18 -10.30
CA GLY A 204 -4.78 -15.53 -10.87
C GLY A 204 -5.29 -16.67 -9.99
N ALA A 205 -5.92 -17.69 -10.59
CA ALA A 205 -6.31 -18.92 -9.91
C ALA A 205 -5.16 -19.95 -9.89
N ASN A 206 -3.91 -19.49 -9.72
CA ASN A 206 -2.72 -20.29 -10.03
C ASN A 206 -2.19 -21.06 -8.81
N GLY A 207 -3.08 -21.64 -8.01
CA GLY A 207 -2.75 -22.31 -6.75
C GLY A 207 -2.68 -21.37 -5.54
N ARG A 208 -2.79 -21.94 -4.33
CA ARG A 208 -2.91 -21.20 -3.06
C ARG A 208 -1.68 -20.33 -2.78
N LEU A 209 -0.48 -20.88 -2.91
CA LEU A 209 0.78 -20.17 -2.64
C LEU A 209 1.01 -19.00 -3.60
N ARG A 210 0.89 -19.22 -4.92
CA ARG A 210 1.10 -18.14 -5.90
C ARG A 210 0.13 -16.98 -5.72
N ARG A 211 -1.11 -17.28 -5.32
CA ARG A 211 -2.12 -16.26 -5.02
C ARG A 211 -1.79 -15.48 -3.75
N ALA A 212 -1.34 -16.17 -2.69
CA ALA A 212 -0.88 -15.51 -1.47
C ALA A 212 0.33 -14.61 -1.74
N LEU A 213 1.31 -15.07 -2.53
CA LEU A 213 2.45 -14.26 -2.95
C LEU A 213 2.03 -13.06 -3.81
N ALA A 214 1.03 -13.22 -4.69
CA ALA A 214 0.52 -12.11 -5.48
C ALA A 214 -0.21 -11.07 -4.62
N LEU A 215 -1.02 -11.49 -3.65
CA LEU A 215 -1.75 -10.59 -2.75
C LEU A 215 -0.84 -9.97 -1.69
N GLY A 216 -0.29 -10.78 -0.78
CA GLY A 216 0.51 -10.32 0.34
C GLY A 216 1.92 -9.90 -0.06
N GLY A 217 2.60 -10.68 -0.91
CA GLY A 217 3.99 -10.40 -1.28
C GLY A 217 4.12 -9.26 -2.29
N LEU A 218 3.28 -9.24 -3.34
CA LEU A 218 3.37 -8.24 -4.40
C LEU A 218 2.43 -7.05 -4.17
N LEU A 219 1.10 -7.25 -4.19
CA LEU A 219 0.15 -6.13 -4.13
C LEU A 219 0.27 -5.36 -2.82
N PHE A 220 0.34 -6.04 -1.69
CA PHE A 220 0.54 -5.42 -0.39
C PHE A 220 2.03 -5.13 -0.13
N GLY A 221 2.92 -6.10 -0.34
CA GLY A 221 4.30 -5.97 0.12
C GLY A 221 5.14 -4.98 -0.65
N VAL A 222 4.96 -4.85 -1.97
CA VAL A 222 5.66 -3.79 -2.73
C VAL A 222 5.10 -2.42 -2.38
N ASP A 223 3.79 -2.30 -2.18
CA ASP A 223 3.14 -1.05 -1.76
C ASP A 223 3.66 -0.60 -0.38
N LEU A 224 3.66 -1.51 0.60
CA LEU A 224 4.15 -1.25 1.95
C LEU A 224 5.64 -0.94 1.99
N ALA A 225 6.46 -1.69 1.24
CA ALA A 225 7.90 -1.43 1.19
C ALA A 225 8.18 -0.03 0.63
N LEU A 226 7.53 0.35 -0.46
CA LEU A 226 7.72 1.67 -1.06
C LEU A 226 7.21 2.77 -0.14
N PHE A 227 6.11 2.54 0.58
CA PHE A 227 5.59 3.42 1.63
C PHE A 227 6.60 3.65 2.77
N ASN A 228 7.04 2.58 3.44
CA ASN A 228 7.91 2.68 4.62
C ASN A 228 9.25 3.36 4.30
N PHE A 229 9.77 3.11 3.09
CA PHE A 229 11.03 3.70 2.65
C PHE A 229 10.91 5.15 2.17
N PHE A 230 9.75 5.80 2.28
CA PHE A 230 9.68 7.27 2.27
C PHE A 230 10.28 7.88 3.54
N MET A 231 10.22 7.18 4.68
CA MET A 231 10.65 7.72 5.97
C MET A 231 12.14 8.15 6.00
N PRO A 232 13.12 7.37 5.48
CA PRO A 232 14.52 7.76 5.48
C PRO A 232 14.86 8.97 4.61
N LEU A 233 13.98 9.33 3.66
CA LEU A 233 14.18 10.55 2.85
C LEU A 233 13.96 11.80 3.70
N VAL A 234 13.06 11.72 4.70
CA VAL A 234 12.66 12.87 5.51
C VAL A 234 13.38 12.88 6.86
N PHE A 235 13.50 11.72 7.49
CA PHE A 235 14.04 11.56 8.84
C PHE A 235 15.29 10.69 8.85
N ALA A 236 16.14 10.87 9.86
CA ALA A 236 17.22 9.96 10.19
C ALA A 236 16.65 8.68 10.84
N ALA A 237 15.92 7.89 10.04
CA ALA A 237 15.24 6.68 10.47
C ALA A 237 16.19 5.48 10.55
N ASP A 238 15.89 4.56 11.47
CA ASP A 238 16.60 3.29 11.61
C ASP A 238 16.21 2.33 10.46
N ILE A 239 17.16 2.05 9.57
CA ILE A 239 16.93 1.21 8.39
C ILE A 239 16.66 -0.26 8.77
N PRO A 240 17.47 -0.91 9.64
CA PRO A 240 17.13 -2.23 10.19
C PRO A 240 15.72 -2.33 10.76
N ASP A 241 15.28 -1.34 11.54
CA ASP A 241 13.93 -1.30 12.10
C ASP A 241 12.86 -1.26 10.98
N LEU A 242 13.04 -0.38 9.99
CA LEU A 242 12.15 -0.28 8.82
C LEU A 242 12.09 -1.58 8.00
N ILE A 243 13.22 -2.27 7.84
CA ILE A 243 13.29 -3.56 7.17
C ILE A 243 12.51 -4.61 7.97
N ALA A 244 12.77 -4.71 9.28
CA ALA A 244 12.12 -5.68 10.15
C ALA A 244 10.59 -5.51 10.14
N ARG A 245 10.10 -4.28 10.30
CA ARG A 245 8.65 -4.01 10.28
C ARG A 245 8.02 -4.35 8.94
N THR A 246 8.67 -3.98 7.85
CA THR A 246 8.17 -4.23 6.49
C THR A 246 8.10 -5.73 6.23
N LEU A 247 9.19 -6.46 6.48
CA LEU A 247 9.26 -7.89 6.20
C LEU A 247 8.26 -8.67 7.03
N ILE A 248 8.13 -8.38 8.33
CA ILE A 248 7.21 -9.12 9.20
C ILE A 248 5.76 -8.86 8.80
N ASP A 249 5.38 -7.61 8.54
CA ASP A 249 4.02 -7.29 8.08
C ASP A 249 3.70 -7.98 6.76
N VAL A 250 4.63 -7.96 5.79
CA VAL A 250 4.49 -8.65 4.50
C VAL A 250 4.37 -10.15 4.69
N CYS A 251 5.19 -10.76 5.53
CA CYS A 251 5.12 -12.18 5.85
C CYS A 251 3.77 -12.53 6.50
N CYS A 252 3.34 -11.80 7.52
CA CYS A 252 2.08 -12.02 8.22
C CYS A 252 0.86 -11.90 7.30
N VAL A 253 0.80 -10.85 6.47
CA VAL A 253 -0.30 -10.68 5.51
C VAL A 253 -0.26 -11.76 4.43
N THR A 254 0.93 -12.15 3.96
CA THR A 254 1.10 -13.25 2.99
C THR A 254 0.66 -14.59 3.56
N ILE A 255 1.03 -14.90 4.81
CA ILE A 255 0.58 -16.10 5.54
C ILE A 255 -0.94 -16.07 5.69
N GLY A 256 -1.51 -14.94 6.11
CA GLY A 256 -2.96 -14.76 6.20
C GLY A 256 -3.67 -15.02 4.87
N CYS A 257 -3.09 -14.61 3.74
CA CYS A 257 -3.63 -14.88 2.41
C CYS A 257 -3.63 -16.37 2.01
N LEU A 258 -2.92 -17.27 2.72
CA LEU A 258 -3.02 -18.71 2.47
C LEU A 258 -4.39 -19.27 2.88
N SER A 259 -5.13 -18.58 3.75
CA SER A 259 -6.48 -18.97 4.18
C SER A 259 -7.54 -18.89 3.08
N PHE A 260 -7.28 -18.19 1.97
CA PHE A 260 -8.24 -18.15 0.87
C PHE A 260 -8.49 -19.57 0.33
N PRO A 261 -9.75 -19.96 0.08
CA PRO A 261 -10.08 -21.28 -0.45
C PRO A 261 -9.40 -21.50 -1.79
N ALA A 262 -8.99 -22.74 -2.09
CA ALA A 262 -8.43 -23.04 -3.41
C ALA A 262 -9.46 -22.62 -4.48
N PRO A 263 -9.01 -22.11 -5.64
CA PRO A 263 -9.94 -21.94 -6.74
C PRO A 263 -10.53 -23.31 -7.05
N GLU A 264 -11.85 -23.47 -6.88
CA GLU A 264 -12.55 -24.70 -7.24
C GLU A 264 -12.14 -25.06 -8.67
N SER A 265 -11.56 -26.26 -8.83
CA SER A 265 -11.54 -26.90 -10.13
C SER A 265 -13.00 -27.07 -10.50
N ILE A 266 -13.45 -26.40 -11.56
CA ILE A 266 -14.71 -26.77 -12.20
C ILE A 266 -14.49 -28.19 -12.73
N LEU A 267 -14.85 -29.17 -11.91
CA LEU A 267 -15.09 -30.55 -12.26
C LEU A 267 -16.53 -30.83 -11.86
N ALA A 268 -17.45 -30.35 -12.70
CA ALA A 268 -18.78 -30.89 -12.96
C ALA A 268 -19.36 -30.10 -14.15
#